data_AF-A0A974XBT8-F1
#
_entry.id   AF-A0A974XBT8-F1
#
_cell.length_a   1.000
_cell.length_b   1.000
_cell.length_c   1.000
_cell.angle_alpha   90.00
_cell.angle_beta   90.00
_cell.angle_gamma   90.00
#
_symmetry.space_group_name_H-M   'P 1'
#
loop_
_entity.id
_entity.type
_entity.pdbx_description
1 polymer ?
#
loop_
_entity_poly.entity_id
_entity_poly.type
_entity_poly.pdbx_seq_one_letter_code
_entity_poly.pdbx_strand_id
1 'polypeptide(L)'
;MDVSMSIASAMQELSVEMKNKSFRRMARSGMNIGRDAIGTMTNTLILAYVGSSLAIILLFTAYNRNILLLLNLEMIVVEVIQAIVGSIGILLAVPVTVLFAAWIFNKNNYNKLCKVEQ
;
A
#
# COMPACT_ATOMS: atom_id res chain seq x y z
N MET A 1 0.23 -6.48 3.88
CA MET A 1 0.02 -7.92 3.65
C MET A 1 -1.34 -8.16 3.01
N ASP A 2 -2.45 -7.74 3.63
CA ASP A 2 -3.80 -7.92 3.08
C ASP A 2 -4.05 -7.18 1.75
N VAL A 3 -3.54 -5.96 1.58
CA VAL A 3 -3.76 -5.21 0.33
C VAL A 3 -3.21 -5.95 -0.88
N SER A 4 -2.01 -6.53 -0.77
CA SER A 4 -1.42 -7.30 -1.87
C SER A 4 -2.28 -8.51 -2.21
N MET A 5 -2.89 -9.17 -1.21
CA MET A 5 -3.80 -10.30 -1.41
C MET A 5 -5.09 -9.86 -2.12
N SER A 6 -5.72 -8.78 -1.65
CA SER A 6 -6.93 -8.23 -2.28
C SER A 6 -6.68 -7.78 -3.73
N ILE A 7 -5.54 -7.13 -3.99
CA ILE A 7 -5.15 -6.70 -5.33
C ILE A 7 -4.84 -7.90 -6.23
N ALA A 8 -4.16 -8.93 -5.72
CA ALA A 8 -3.90 -10.15 -6.49
C ALA A 8 -5.21 -10.87 -6.88
N SER A 9 -6.17 -10.97 -5.95
CA SER A 9 -7.49 -11.56 -6.22
C SER A 9 -8.27 -10.75 -7.27
N ALA A 10 -8.31 -9.42 -7.13
CA ALA A 10 -8.97 -8.54 -8.10
C ALA A 10 -8.31 -8.61 -9.49
N MET A 11 -6.97 -8.74 -9.54
CA MET A 11 -6.22 -8.92 -10.78
C MET A 11 -6.52 -10.28 -11.44
N GLN A 12 -6.73 -11.33 -10.65
CA GLN A 12 -7.16 -12.63 -11.16
C GLN A 12 -8.54 -12.53 -11.81
N GLU A 13 -9.54 -11.95 -11.14
CA GLU A 13 -10.87 -11.74 -11.70
C GLU A 13 -10.84 -10.88 -12.98
N LEU A 14 -10.11 -9.76 -12.95
CA LEU A 14 -9.88 -8.92 -14.13
C LEU A 14 -9.29 -9.70 -15.31
N SER A 15 -8.41 -10.66 -15.03
CA SER A 15 -7.81 -11.51 -16.05
C SER A 15 -8.81 -12.50 -16.65
N VAL A 16 -9.88 -12.89 -15.96
CA VAL A 16 -10.89 -13.81 -16.51
C VAL A 16 -11.89 -13.04 -17.37
N GLU A 17 -12.33 -11.88 -16.92
CA GLU A 17 -13.38 -11.07 -17.57
C GLU A 17 -12.88 -10.35 -18.85
N MET A 18 -11.59 -9.98 -18.91
CA MET A 18 -11.04 -9.21 -20.03
C MET A 18 -10.87 -10.06 -21.31
N LYS A 19 -11.80 -9.88 -22.28
CA LYS A 19 -11.72 -10.46 -23.63
C LYS A 19 -10.50 -10.03 -24.47
N ASN A 20 -9.96 -8.84 -24.21
CA ASN A 20 -8.81 -8.28 -24.95
C ASN A 20 -7.66 -7.96 -23.97
N LYS A 21 -6.91 -9.00 -23.61
CA LYS A 21 -5.80 -8.95 -22.65
C LYS A 21 -4.63 -8.19 -23.26
N SER A 22 -4.30 -7.05 -22.66
CA SER A 22 -3.06 -6.34 -22.92
C SER A 22 -2.45 -5.94 -21.58
N PHE A 23 -1.15 -6.19 -21.41
CA PHE A 23 -0.38 -5.82 -20.22
C PHE A 23 -0.68 -4.39 -19.77
N ARG A 24 -0.72 -3.43 -20.71
CA ARG A 24 -0.95 -2.02 -20.41
C ARG A 24 -2.36 -1.75 -19.88
N ARG A 25 -3.37 -2.48 -20.39
CA ARG A 25 -4.77 -2.32 -19.97
C ARG A 25 -4.99 -2.93 -18.59
N MET A 26 -4.41 -4.11 -18.36
CA MET A 26 -4.47 -4.82 -17.08
C MET A 26 -3.71 -4.07 -15.98
N ALA A 27 -2.51 -3.56 -16.27
CA ALA A 27 -1.76 -2.72 -15.34
C ALA A 27 -2.51 -1.41 -15.02
N ARG A 28 -3.16 -0.77 -15.99
CA ARG A 28 -3.94 0.46 -15.76
C ARG A 28 -5.17 0.21 -14.89
N SER A 29 -5.91 -0.86 -15.15
CA SER A 29 -7.06 -1.26 -14.32
C SER A 29 -6.62 -1.67 -12.92
N GLY A 30 -5.58 -2.48 -12.79
CA GLY A 30 -5.02 -2.86 -11.49
C GLY A 30 -4.48 -1.68 -10.69
N MET A 31 -3.87 -0.69 -11.35
CA MET A 31 -3.37 0.51 -10.68
C MET A 31 -4.51 1.41 -10.20
N ASN A 32 -5.63 1.48 -10.91
CA ASN A 32 -6.82 2.21 -10.42
C ASN A 32 -7.37 1.56 -9.14
N ILE A 33 -7.57 0.24 -9.14
CA ILE A 33 -8.01 -0.49 -7.94
C ILE A 33 -7.00 -0.33 -6.79
N GLY A 34 -5.71 -0.46 -7.12
CA GLY A 34 -4.62 -0.24 -6.19
C GLY A 34 -4.64 1.15 -5.57
N ARG A 35 -4.88 2.19 -6.37
CA ARG A 35 -4.96 3.57 -5.91
C ARG A 35 -6.10 3.79 -4.92
N ASP A 36 -7.26 3.21 -5.18
CA ASP A 36 -8.41 3.32 -4.29
C ASP A 36 -8.14 2.61 -2.94
N ALA A 37 -7.53 1.43 -2.98
CA ALA A 37 -7.11 0.69 -1.80
C ALA A 37 -6.01 1.40 -0.99
N ILE A 38 -5.03 2.02 -1.66
CA ILE A 38 -4.01 2.84 -0.99
C ILE A 38 -4.67 4.03 -0.31
N GLY A 39 -5.64 4.68 -0.96
CA GLY A 39 -6.33 5.85 -0.41
C GLY A 39 -7.02 5.56 0.92
N THR A 40 -7.79 4.47 0.99
CA THR A 40 -8.49 4.08 2.23
C THR A 40 -7.52 3.67 3.33
N MET A 41 -6.46 2.92 3.00
CA MET A 41 -5.45 2.51 3.98
C MET A 41 -4.59 3.67 4.47
N THR A 42 -4.24 4.61 3.59
CA THR A 42 -3.45 5.80 3.97
C THR A 42 -4.20 6.65 4.99
N ASN A 43 -5.51 6.80 4.83
CA ASN A 43 -6.33 7.50 5.83
C ASN A 43 -6.24 6.83 7.21
N THR A 44 -6.29 5.50 7.26
CA THR A 44 -6.11 4.74 8.50
C THR A 44 -4.70 4.89 9.07
N LEU A 45 -3.65 4.83 8.23
CA LEU A 45 -2.26 4.98 8.66
C LEU A 45 -1.99 6.37 9.25
N ILE A 46 -2.45 7.43 8.59
CA ILE A 46 -2.33 8.80 9.10
C ILE A 46 -2.96 8.90 10.49
N LEU A 47 -4.19 8.39 10.63
CA LEU A 47 -4.90 8.40 11.91
C LEU A 47 -4.13 7.62 12.99
N ALA A 48 -3.59 6.44 12.65
CA ALA A 48 -2.81 5.61 13.56
C ALA A 48 -1.50 6.31 14.00
N TYR A 49 -0.78 6.95 13.09
CA TYR A 49 0.45 7.68 13.41
C TYR A 49 0.20 8.90 14.29
N VAL A 50 -0.81 9.70 13.97
CA VAL A 50 -1.20 10.86 14.79
C VAL A 50 -1.69 10.40 16.16
N GLY A 51 -2.47 9.32 16.22
CA GLY A 51 -2.92 8.70 17.46
C GLY A 51 -1.76 8.18 18.33
N SER A 52 -0.77 7.52 17.73
CA SER A 52 0.43 7.03 18.43
C SER A 52 1.29 8.17 18.96
N SER A 53 1.43 9.25 18.18
CA SER A 53 2.27 10.39 18.53
C SER A 53 1.60 11.37 19.51
N LEU A 54 0.28 11.25 19.72
CA LEU A 54 -0.50 12.19 20.54
C LEU A 54 -0.02 12.25 22.00
N ALA A 55 0.27 11.09 22.61
CA ALA A 55 0.74 11.03 23.99
C ALA A 55 2.10 11.71 24.17
N ILE A 56 3.01 11.51 23.22
CA ILE A 56 4.34 12.13 23.20
C ILE A 56 4.20 13.65 23.03
N ILE A 57 3.36 14.10 22.10
CA ILE A 57 3.08 15.52 21.88
C ILE A 57 2.50 16.17 23.15
N LEU A 58 1.56 15.51 23.83
CA LEU A 58 0.93 16.01 25.06
C LEU A 58 1.94 16.13 26.22
N LEU A 59 2.72 15.06 26.47
CA LEU A 59 3.74 15.02 27.52
C LEU A 59 4.77 16.14 27.32
N PHE A 60 5.19 16.37 26.08
CA PHE A 60 6.17 17.41 25.77
C PHE A 60 5.60 18.83 25.82
N THR A 61 4.35 19.02 25.40
CA THR A 61 3.66 20.32 25.55
C THR A 61 3.55 20.72 27.02
N ALA A 62 3.42 19.74 27.93
CA ALA A 62 3.39 19.98 29.37
C ALA A 62 4.77 20.30 29.98
N TYR A 63 5.86 19.72 29.46
CA TYR A 63 7.18 19.78 30.11
C TYR A 63 8.20 20.73 29.46
N ASN A 64 8.06 21.08 28.17
CA ASN A 64 9.11 21.82 27.45
C ASN A 64 8.55 22.90 26.49
N ARG A 65 9.16 24.10 26.50
CA ARG A 65 8.82 25.22 25.59
C ARG A 65 9.61 25.20 24.28
N ASN A 66 10.72 24.47 24.21
CA ASN A 66 11.65 24.51 23.07
C ASN A 66 11.48 23.30 22.13
N ILE A 67 10.79 23.52 21.01
CA ILE A 67 10.43 22.52 20.00
C ILE A 67 11.66 21.97 19.25
N LEU A 68 12.71 22.78 19.10
CA LEU A 68 13.95 22.39 18.42
C LEU A 68 14.76 21.36 19.20
N LEU A 69 14.71 21.40 20.53
CA LEU A 69 15.36 20.39 21.38
C LEU A 69 14.64 19.03 21.25
N LEU A 70 13.33 19.04 21.01
CA LEU A 70 12.51 17.84 20.86
C LEU A 70 12.87 17.04 19.61
N LEU A 71 13.07 17.72 18.48
CA LEU A 71 13.44 17.06 17.22
C LEU A 71 14.84 16.43 17.26
N ASN A 72 15.69 16.87 18.19
CA ASN A 72 17.06 16.35 18.33
C ASN A 72 17.13 15.12 19.26
N LEU A 73 16.00 14.66 19.82
CA LEU A 73 15.95 13.45 20.64
C LEU A 73 15.94 12.20 19.76
N GLU A 74 16.84 11.27 20.05
CA GLU A 74 16.98 10.00 19.33
C GLU A 74 15.65 9.23 19.22
N MET A 75 14.87 9.18 20.30
CA MET A 75 13.56 8.52 20.33
C MET A 75 12.58 9.10 19.30
N ILE A 76 12.50 10.43 19.19
CA ILE A 76 11.60 11.11 18.23
C ILE A 76 12.07 10.85 16.81
N VAL A 77 13.39 10.92 16.57
CA VAL A 77 13.98 10.69 15.26
C VAL A 77 13.69 9.27 14.76
N VAL A 78 13.83 8.26 15.63
CA VAL A 78 13.52 6.86 15.28
C VAL A 78 12.04 6.68 14.95
N GLU A 79 11.14 7.23 15.77
CA GLU A 79 9.69 7.16 15.54
C GLU A 79 9.30 7.75 14.17
N VAL A 80 9.85 8.92 13.84
CA VAL A 80 9.58 9.62 12.58
C VAL A 80 10.14 8.85 11.39
N ILE A 81 11.37 8.34 11.47
CA ILE A 81 11.97 7.54 10.39
C ILE A 81 11.16 6.27 10.18
N GLN A 82 10.77 5.57 11.24
CA GLN A 82 9.96 4.35 11.14
C GLN A 82 8.60 4.63 10.51
N ALA A 83 7.96 5.75 10.86
CA ALA A 83 6.69 6.16 10.27
C ALA A 83 6.79 6.44 8.77
N ILE A 84 7.86 7.12 8.35
CA ILE A 84 8.12 7.44 6.93
C ILE A 84 8.41 6.16 6.15
N VAL A 85 9.35 5.33 6.64
CA VAL A 85 9.76 4.09 5.97
C VAL A 85 8.59 3.10 5.88
N GLY A 86 7.81 2.94 6.95
CA GLY A 86 6.64 2.08 6.96
C GLY A 86 5.58 2.52 5.95
N SER A 87 5.30 3.82 5.89
CA SER A 87 4.34 4.38 4.93
C SER A 87 4.78 4.21 3.48
N ILE A 88 6.04 4.52 3.17
CA ILE A 88 6.60 4.36 1.82
C ILE A 88 6.60 2.88 1.40
N GLY A 89 6.95 1.98 2.32
CA GLY A 89 6.96 0.54 2.05
C GLY A 89 5.58 0.02 1.61
N ILE A 90 4.52 0.44 2.29
CA ILE A 90 3.14 0.05 1.94
C ILE A 90 2.72 0.67 0.60
N LEU A 91 3.07 1.94 0.37
CA LEU A 91 2.71 2.68 -0.83
C LEU A 91 3.40 2.11 -2.09
N LEU A 92 4.62 1.58 -1.95
CA LEU A 92 5.35 0.90 -3.02
C LEU A 92 4.93 -0.56 -3.22
N ALA A 93 4.43 -1.25 -2.19
CA ALA A 93 4.04 -2.65 -2.30
C ALA A 93 2.91 -2.88 -3.33
N VAL A 94 1.95 -1.98 -3.40
CA VAL A 94 0.79 -2.07 -4.31
C VAL A 94 1.18 -1.98 -5.80
N PRO A 95 1.87 -0.93 -6.28
CA PRO A 95 2.26 -0.85 -7.69
C PRO A 95 3.18 -2.02 -8.08
N VAL A 96 4.06 -2.47 -7.17
CA VAL A 96 4.88 -3.66 -7.39
C VAL A 96 3.99 -4.89 -7.59
N THR A 97 3.02 -5.12 -6.71
CA THR A 97 2.08 -6.26 -6.82
C THR A 97 1.30 -6.23 -8.14
N VAL A 98 0.77 -5.07 -8.54
CA VAL A 98 0.04 -4.89 -9.81
C VAL A 98 0.91 -5.23 -11.02
N LEU A 99 2.17 -4.76 -11.04
CA LEU A 99 3.09 -5.03 -12.14
C LEU A 99 3.44 -6.52 -12.24
N PHE A 100 3.72 -7.17 -11.11
CA PHE A 100 3.98 -8.61 -11.06
C PHE A 100 2.76 -9.44 -11.49
N ALA A 101 1.58 -9.11 -10.97
CA ALA A 101 0.33 -9.76 -11.36
C ALA A 101 0.05 -9.55 -12.86
N ALA A 102 0.19 -8.32 -13.36
CA ALA A 102 -0.01 -8.01 -14.77
C ALA A 102 0.96 -8.80 -15.68
N TRP A 103 2.21 -9.00 -15.24
CA TRP A 103 3.20 -9.77 -15.98
C TRP A 103 2.88 -11.27 -16.00
N ILE A 104 2.48 -11.83 -14.86
CA ILE A 104 2.10 -13.24 -14.71
C ILE A 104 0.85 -13.57 -15.53
N PHE A 105 -0.23 -12.80 -15.39
CA PHE A 105 -1.51 -13.09 -16.07
C PHE A 105 -1.51 -12.76 -17.57
N ASN A 106 -0.59 -11.92 -18.04
CA ASN A 106 -0.42 -11.64 -19.47
C ASN A 106 0.27 -12.80 -20.22
N LYS A 107 0.94 -13.72 -19.51
CA LYS A 107 1.56 -14.89 -20.13
C LYS A 107 0.44 -15.85 -20.59
N ASN A 108 0.43 -16.14 -21.90
CA ASN A 108 -0.60 -16.85 -22.68
C ASN A 108 -1.07 -18.22 -22.13
N ASN A 109 -0.44 -18.75 -21.07
CA ASN A 109 -0.77 -20.03 -20.45
C ASN A 109 -1.92 -19.97 -19.44
N TYR A 110 -2.36 -18.77 -18.99
CA TYR A 110 -3.49 -18.65 -18.05
C TYR A 110 -4.86 -19.02 -18.66
N ASN A 111 -5.04 -18.87 -19.97
CA ASN A 111 -6.28 -19.27 -20.64
C ASN A 111 -6.55 -20.79 -20.60
N LYS A 112 -5.53 -21.61 -20.30
CA LYS A 112 -5.70 -23.06 -20.12
C LYS A 112 -6.15 -23.45 -18.71
N LEU A 113 -5.92 -22.64 -17.69
CA LEU A 113 -6.26 -22.97 -16.30
C LEU A 113 -7.74 -22.72 -15.99
N CYS A 114 -8.31 -21.61 -16.46
CA CYS A 114 -9.75 -21.33 -16.30
C CYS A 114 -10.68 -22.30 -17.07
N LYS A 115 -10.13 -23.14 -17.96
CA LYS A 115 -10.89 -24.18 -18.66
C LYS A 115 -10.95 -25.52 -17.92
N VAL A 116 -10.22 -25.65 -16.81
CA VAL A 116 -10.16 -26.89 -16.00
C VAL A 116 -11.01 -26.78 -14.73
N GLU A 117 -11.37 -25.57 -14.30
CA GLU A 117 -12.21 -25.31 -13.12
C GLU A 117 -13.68 -24.93 -13.44
N GLN A 118 -14.11 -24.95 -14.71
CA GLN A 118 -15.52 -24.84 -15.11
C GLN A 118 -16.03 -26.19 -15.62
#